data_AF-R7UQC9-F1
#
_entry.id   AF-R7UQC9-F1
#
_cell.length_a   1.000
_cell.length_b   1.000
_cell.length_c   1.000
_cell.angle_alpha   90.00
_cell.angle_beta   90.00
_cell.angle_gamma   90.00
#
_symmetry.space_group_name_H-M   'P 1'
#
loop_
_entity.id
_entity.type
_entity.pdbx_description
1 polymer ?
#
loop_
_entity_poly.entity_id
_entity_poly.type
_entity_poly.pdbx_seq_one_letter_code
_entity_poly.pdbx_strand_id
1 'polypeptide(L)'
;MELNWANCVLCITALISLFKYGEAIQCYQCDSNEDQSCPSERPFDRNLNALVDCNSFEARTPGTFCMKITQQSPGCEFTFGLSMIVISYLTGQGWKKVTRRCGSRSDTGVAWGCRWEYEENGVWKEVCYCEDRDGCNAASNMSISLGLLLVLPLLFKCFL
;
A
#
# COMPACT_ATOMS: atom_id res chain seq x y z
N MET A 1 -41.42 -2.37 -24.75
CA MET A 1 -40.37 -2.65 -23.75
C MET A 1 -40.96 -3.62 -22.76
N GLU A 2 -40.77 -4.91 -22.99
CA GLU A 2 -41.20 -5.93 -22.03
C GLU A 2 -40.09 -6.09 -20.99
N LEU A 3 -40.41 -5.85 -19.72
CA LEU A 3 -39.44 -5.98 -18.64
C LEU A 3 -39.13 -7.47 -18.42
N ASN A 4 -37.95 -7.93 -18.86
CA ASN A 4 -37.54 -9.31 -18.59
C ASN A 4 -37.10 -9.45 -17.13
N TRP A 5 -38.05 -9.88 -16.30
CA TRP A 5 -37.87 -10.07 -14.86
C TRP A 5 -36.65 -10.94 -14.50
N ALA A 6 -36.32 -11.94 -15.33
CA ALA A 6 -35.16 -12.80 -15.10
C ALA A 6 -33.83 -12.01 -15.28
N ASN A 7 -33.75 -11.16 -16.30
CA ASN A 7 -32.59 -10.29 -16.53
C ASN A 7 -32.42 -9.27 -15.42
N CYS A 8 -33.51 -8.72 -14.90
CA CYS A 8 -33.43 -7.71 -13.85
C CYS A 8 -33.11 -8.34 -12.48
N VAL A 9 -33.54 -9.57 -12.19
CA VAL A 9 -33.07 -10.35 -11.02
C VAL A 9 -31.57 -10.64 -11.14
N LEU A 10 -31.08 -11.03 -12.32
CA LEU A 10 -29.64 -11.19 -12.59
C LEU A 10 -28.87 -9.88 -12.41
N CYS A 11 -29.41 -8.74 -12.85
CA CYS A 11 -28.78 -7.43 -12.63
C CYS A 11 -28.72 -7.06 -11.15
N ILE A 12 -29.79 -7.26 -10.39
CA ILE A 12 -29.85 -6.96 -8.95
C ILE A 12 -28.84 -7.82 -8.18
N THR A 13 -28.78 -9.12 -8.45
CA THR A 13 -27.79 -10.01 -7.81
C THR A 13 -26.34 -9.64 -8.17
N ALA A 14 -26.08 -9.23 -9.41
CA ALA A 14 -24.77 -8.73 -9.85
C ALA A 14 -24.40 -7.37 -9.23
N LEU A 15 -25.37 -6.51 -8.93
CA LEU A 15 -25.14 -5.24 -8.21
C LEU A 15 -24.89 -5.50 -6.73
N ILE A 16 -25.59 -6.46 -6.12
CA ILE A 16 -25.41 -6.80 -4.71
C ILE A 16 -24.01 -7.36 -4.45
N SER A 17 -23.43 -8.12 -5.39
CA SER A 17 -22.06 -8.65 -5.26
C SER A 17 -20.97 -7.57 -5.37
N LEU A 18 -21.32 -6.32 -5.72
CA LEU A 18 -20.39 -5.19 -5.69
C LEU A 18 -20.25 -4.57 -4.29
N PHE A 19 -21.19 -4.84 -3.36
CA PHE A 19 -21.06 -4.37 -1.98
C PHE A 19 -19.94 -5.14 -1.28
N LYS A 20 -18.97 -4.40 -0.75
CA LYS A 20 -17.91 -4.92 0.11
C LYS A 20 -18.45 -5.02 1.54
N TYR A 21 -18.33 -6.19 2.17
CA TYR A 21 -18.52 -6.34 3.62
C TYR A 21 -17.27 -5.83 4.35
N GLY A 22 -17.45 -5.26 5.55
CA GLY A 22 -16.36 -4.74 6.37
C GLY A 22 -15.67 -5.86 7.12
N GLU A 23 -14.53 -6.31 6.61
CA GLU A 23 -13.58 -7.19 7.32
C GLU A 23 -12.55 -6.33 8.07
N ALA A 24 -11.91 -6.91 9.10
CA ALA A 24 -10.76 -6.27 9.74
C ALA A 24 -9.59 -6.21 8.75
N ILE A 25 -8.98 -5.02 8.58
CA ILE A 25 -7.90 -4.84 7.60
C ILE A 25 -6.66 -5.62 8.01
N GLN A 26 -6.05 -6.31 7.05
CA GLN A 26 -4.80 -7.02 7.26
C GLN A 26 -3.65 -6.35 6.50
N CYS A 27 -2.51 -6.16 7.15
CA CYS A 27 -1.35 -5.46 6.57
C CYS A 27 -0.07 -6.27 6.73
N TYR A 28 0.91 -6.03 5.85
CA TYR A 28 2.26 -6.53 6.07
C TYR A 28 2.92 -5.76 7.21
N GLN A 29 3.56 -6.47 8.14
CA GLN A 29 4.27 -5.88 9.27
C GLN A 29 5.73 -6.36 9.28
N CYS A 30 6.68 -5.45 9.01
CA CYS A 30 8.10 -5.77 8.96
C CYS A 30 8.98 -4.51 9.03
N ASP A 31 10.23 -4.67 9.48
CA ASP A 31 11.25 -3.61 9.52
C ASP A 31 12.52 -4.11 8.83
N SER A 32 12.98 -3.39 7.80
CA SER A 32 14.15 -3.79 7.00
C SER A 32 15.48 -3.80 7.76
N ASN A 33 15.54 -3.19 8.94
CA ASN A 33 16.74 -3.18 9.79
C ASN A 33 16.83 -4.43 10.67
N GLU A 34 15.69 -5.01 11.02
CA GLU A 34 15.61 -6.22 11.87
C GLU A 34 15.41 -7.49 11.04
N ASP A 35 14.76 -7.37 9.87
CA ASP A 35 14.29 -8.52 9.09
C ASP A 35 14.67 -8.42 7.60
N GLN A 36 15.44 -9.43 7.14
CA GLN A 36 15.86 -9.57 5.74
C GLN A 36 14.70 -9.88 4.78
N SER A 37 13.57 -10.38 5.29
CA SER A 37 12.35 -10.64 4.52
C SER A 37 11.64 -9.35 4.08
N CYS A 38 12.03 -8.21 4.67
CA CYS A 38 11.49 -6.87 4.44
C CYS A 38 12.48 -5.99 3.67
N PRO A 39 12.70 -6.22 2.37
CA PRO A 39 13.74 -5.51 1.64
C PRO A 39 13.46 -4.01 1.45
N SER A 40 14.53 -3.22 1.51
CA SER A 40 14.57 -1.81 1.14
C SER A 40 15.05 -1.58 -0.30
N GLU A 41 15.94 -2.44 -0.81
CA GLU A 41 16.58 -2.31 -2.13
C GLU A 41 16.04 -3.24 -3.22
N ARG A 42 15.31 -4.29 -2.84
CA ARG A 42 14.70 -5.25 -3.78
C ARG A 42 13.17 -5.26 -3.65
N PRO A 43 12.43 -5.78 -4.65
CA PRO A 43 10.98 -5.90 -4.57
C PRO A 43 10.52 -6.68 -3.34
N PHE A 44 9.39 -6.26 -2.78
CA PHE A 44 8.78 -6.94 -1.63
C PHE A 44 8.10 -8.22 -2.07
N ASP A 45 8.48 -9.34 -1.43
CA ASP A 45 7.89 -10.64 -1.71
C ASP A 45 6.70 -10.88 -0.77
N ARG A 46 5.51 -10.95 -1.38
CA ARG A 46 4.24 -11.19 -0.69
C ARG A 46 4.08 -12.64 -0.23
N ASN A 47 4.80 -13.59 -0.83
CA ASN A 47 4.68 -15.01 -0.47
C ASN A 47 5.52 -15.36 0.77
N LEU A 48 6.58 -14.59 1.02
CA LEU A 48 7.47 -14.79 2.17
C LEU A 48 6.98 -14.06 3.44
N ASN A 49 6.08 -13.09 3.29
CA ASN A 49 5.56 -12.28 4.39
C ASN A 49 4.06 -12.56 4.58
N ALA A 50 3.64 -12.94 5.77
CA ALA A 50 2.22 -13.14 6.07
C ALA A 50 1.51 -11.80 6.33
N LEU A 51 0.22 -11.76 5.99
CA LEU A 51 -0.66 -10.67 6.41
C LEU A 51 -1.00 -10.82 7.89
N VAL A 52 -0.99 -9.70 8.61
CA VAL A 52 -1.37 -9.65 10.02
C VAL A 52 -2.61 -8.80 10.16
N ASP A 53 -3.61 -9.31 10.88
CA ASP A 53 -4.81 -8.58 11.23
C ASP A 53 -4.46 -7.40 12.15
N CYS A 54 -4.83 -6.19 11.74
CA CYS A 54 -4.51 -4.98 12.48
C CYS A 54 -5.32 -4.80 13.77
N ASN A 55 -6.36 -5.60 14.01
CA ASN A 55 -7.12 -5.59 15.26
C ASN A 55 -6.75 -6.75 16.20
N SER A 56 -5.80 -7.61 15.81
CA SER A 56 -5.39 -8.76 16.59
C SER A 56 -4.19 -8.46 17.49
N PHE A 57 -3.93 -9.33 18.47
CA PHE A 57 -2.81 -9.17 19.40
C PHE A 57 -1.44 -9.42 18.74
N GLU A 58 -1.44 -10.05 17.57
CA GLU A 58 -0.25 -10.26 16.74
C GLU A 58 0.24 -8.96 16.09
N ALA A 59 -0.61 -7.92 16.00
CA ALA A 59 -0.20 -6.64 15.45
C ALA A 59 0.76 -5.90 16.38
N ARG A 60 1.95 -5.55 15.88
CA ARG A 60 2.94 -4.75 16.62
C ARG A 60 2.37 -3.36 16.95
N THR A 61 1.41 -2.88 16.17
CA THR A 61 0.61 -1.70 16.48
C THR A 61 -0.79 -1.90 15.90
N PRO A 62 -1.87 -1.77 16.70
CA PRO A 62 -3.22 -1.86 16.17
C PRO A 62 -3.56 -0.68 15.26
N GLY A 63 -4.46 -0.87 14.30
CA GLY A 63 -4.79 0.16 13.32
C GLY A 63 -5.98 -0.16 12.42
N THR A 64 -6.44 0.84 11.68
CA THR A 64 -7.55 0.74 10.72
C THR A 64 -7.09 0.91 9.27
N PHE A 65 -5.81 1.19 9.04
CA PHE A 65 -5.23 1.32 7.71
C PHE A 65 -3.80 0.76 7.68
N CYS A 66 -3.29 0.44 6.50
CA CYS A 66 -1.90 0.04 6.31
C CYS A 66 -1.01 1.26 6.08
N MET A 67 0.23 1.17 6.56
CA MET A 67 1.25 2.17 6.28
C MET A 67 2.57 1.54 5.81
N LYS A 68 3.28 2.29 4.97
CA LYS A 68 4.65 2.03 4.55
C LYS A 68 5.47 3.29 4.77
N ILE A 69 6.52 3.18 5.56
CA ILE A 69 7.48 4.25 5.85
C ILE A 69 8.78 3.91 5.13
N THR A 70 9.28 4.84 4.31
CA THR A 70 10.59 4.76 3.68
C THR A 70 11.44 5.90 4.22
N GLN A 71 12.56 5.59 4.85
CA GLN A 71 13.52 6.57 5.34
C GLN A 71 14.84 6.38 4.60
N GLN A 72 15.50 7.49 4.25
CA GLN A 72 16.79 7.50 3.59
C GLN A 72 17.69 8.53 4.26
N SER A 73 18.95 8.14 4.50
CA SER A 73 19.96 9.09 4.98
C SER A 73 20.01 10.32 4.05
N PRO A 74 20.25 11.53 4.58
CA PRO A 74 20.58 12.66 3.73
C PRO A 74 21.77 12.26 2.86
N GLY A 75 21.54 12.09 1.56
CA GLY A 75 22.62 11.94 0.61
C GLY A 75 23.50 13.17 0.74
N CYS A 76 24.81 12.99 0.82
CA CYS A 76 25.76 14.09 0.78
C CYS A 76 25.63 14.82 -0.56
N GLU A 77 24.73 15.79 -0.64
CA GLU A 77 24.56 16.71 -1.74
C GLU A 77 25.62 17.81 -1.62
N PHE A 78 26.89 17.48 -1.88
CA PHE A 78 27.89 18.48 -2.26
C PHE A 78 29.08 17.76 -2.91
N THR A 79 29.07 17.62 -4.23
CA THR A 79 30.29 17.81 -5.02
C THR A 79 29.89 18.28 -6.41
N PHE A 80 30.15 19.56 -6.66
CA PHE A 80 30.29 20.12 -7.99
C PHE A 80 31.20 19.22 -8.84
N GLY A 81 30.64 18.49 -9.80
CA GLY A 81 31.36 18.08 -11.01
C GLY A 81 32.44 17.00 -10.93
N LEU A 82 32.58 16.21 -9.86
CA LEU A 82 33.52 15.07 -9.85
C LEU A 82 32.88 13.79 -9.33
N SER A 83 32.73 12.84 -10.25
CA SER A 83 32.57 11.38 -10.10
C SER A 83 31.94 10.86 -8.80
N MET A 84 30.70 10.38 -8.96
CA MET A 84 29.83 9.70 -7.99
C MET A 84 30.46 8.52 -7.23
N ILE A 85 31.64 8.03 -7.63
CA ILE A 85 32.23 6.79 -7.12
C ILE A 85 33.06 6.99 -5.84
N VAL A 86 33.53 8.20 -5.52
CA VAL A 86 34.57 8.38 -4.49
C VAL A 86 34.02 8.72 -3.09
N ILE A 87 32.84 9.35 -2.98
CA ILE A 87 32.37 9.91 -1.69
C ILE A 87 31.81 8.83 -0.77
N SER A 88 31.18 7.78 -1.30
CA SER A 88 30.61 6.68 -0.51
C SER A 88 31.64 5.93 0.36
N TYR A 89 32.94 6.04 0.04
CA TYR A 89 34.02 5.41 0.79
C TYR A 89 34.47 6.24 2.02
N LEU A 90 34.12 7.54 2.07
CA LEU A 90 34.62 8.48 3.08
C LEU A 90 33.54 8.98 4.06
N THR A 91 32.25 8.98 3.68
CA THR A 91 31.17 9.55 4.51
C THR A 91 30.21 8.52 5.12
N GLY A 92 30.52 7.23 5.03
CA GLY A 92 29.59 6.16 5.41
C GLY A 92 28.57 5.90 4.30
N GLN A 93 28.25 4.63 4.07
CA GLN A 93 27.27 4.26 3.06
C GLN A 93 25.92 4.88 3.41
N GLY A 94 25.30 5.56 2.44
CA GLY A 94 23.91 6.00 2.58
C GLY A 94 23.04 4.80 2.92
N TRP A 95 22.09 4.97 3.84
CA TRP A 95 21.21 3.89 4.28
C TRP A 95 19.79 4.17 3.83
N LYS A 96 19.06 3.09 3.55
CA LYS A 96 17.63 3.11 3.24
C LYS A 96 16.92 2.10 4.11
N LYS A 97 15.93 2.58 4.85
CA LYS A 97 15.09 1.78 5.73
C LYS A 97 13.66 1.76 5.20
N VAL A 98 13.02 0.60 5.22
CA VAL A 98 11.59 0.45 4.93
C VAL A 98 10.92 -0.23 6.11
N THR A 99 9.86 0.39 6.62
CA THR A 99 9.01 -0.18 7.68
C THR A 99 7.59 -0.31 7.16
N ARG A 100 7.00 -1.48 7.31
CA ARG A 100 5.59 -1.75 7.01
C ARG A 100 4.90 -2.09 8.32
N ARG A 101 3.72 -1.51 8.55
CA ARG A 101 2.93 -1.72 9.78
C ARG A 101 1.49 -1.30 9.56
N CYS A 102 0.62 -1.60 10.52
CA CYS A 102 -0.69 -0.96 10.61
C CYS A 102 -0.55 0.44 11.21
N GLY A 103 -1.56 1.28 10.98
CA GLY A 103 -1.67 2.61 11.56
C GLY A 103 -3.10 2.90 12.04
N SER A 104 -3.20 3.59 13.17
CA SER A 104 -4.47 4.06 13.76
C SER A 104 -4.67 5.57 13.58
N ARG A 105 -3.58 6.33 13.51
CA ARG A 105 -3.57 7.78 13.32
C ARG A 105 -2.49 8.16 12.33
N SER A 106 -2.81 9.03 11.38
CA SER A 106 -1.83 9.64 10.50
C SER A 106 -1.32 10.96 11.09
N ASP A 107 -0.06 11.27 10.81
CA ASP A 107 0.60 12.48 11.33
C ASP A 107 -0.08 13.77 10.84
N THR A 108 -0.75 13.71 9.68
CA THR A 108 -1.39 14.87 9.02
C THR A 108 -2.92 14.85 9.07
N GLY A 109 -3.53 13.84 9.72
CA GLY A 109 -4.98 13.66 9.75
C GLY A 109 -5.60 13.13 8.44
N VAL A 110 -4.78 12.85 7.42
CA VAL A 110 -5.18 12.22 6.15
C VAL A 110 -4.55 10.83 6.07
N ALA A 111 -5.35 9.78 5.88
CA ALA A 111 -4.91 8.38 5.89
C ALA A 111 -4.86 7.75 4.48
N TRP A 112 -4.58 8.55 3.45
CA TRP A 112 -4.46 8.06 2.08
C TRP A 112 -3.30 8.75 1.33
N GLY A 113 -2.67 8.00 0.43
CA GLY A 113 -1.60 8.49 -0.44
C GLY A 113 -0.23 8.55 0.24
N CYS A 114 0.78 8.99 -0.53
CA CYS A 114 2.16 9.15 -0.07
C CYS A 114 2.49 10.60 0.17
N ARG A 115 3.19 10.86 1.27
CA ARG A 115 3.67 12.18 1.66
C ARG A 115 5.12 12.05 2.07
N TRP A 116 5.93 13.02 1.70
CA TRP A 116 7.33 13.07 2.09
C TRP A 116 7.60 14.33 2.91
N GLU A 117 8.54 14.21 3.82
CA GLU A 117 9.08 15.28 4.66
C GLU A 117 10.58 15.03 4.87
N TYR A 118 11.29 16.08 5.25
CA TYR A 118 12.64 15.95 5.80
C TYR A 118 12.55 16.06 7.31
N GLU A 119 13.14 15.09 8.02
CA GLU A 119 13.32 15.17 9.47
C GLU A 119 14.36 16.24 9.83
N GLU A 120 14.38 16.68 11.10
CA GLU A 120 15.31 17.72 11.59
C GLU A 120 16.80 17.37 11.37
N ASN A 121 17.11 16.09 11.31
CA ASN A 121 18.46 15.54 11.04
C ASN A 121 18.78 15.44 9.54
N GLY A 122 17.89 15.90 8.64
CA GLY A 122 18.03 15.83 7.18
C GLY A 122 17.63 14.50 6.55
N VAL A 123 17.14 13.52 7.33
CA VAL A 123 16.65 12.24 6.79
C VAL A 123 15.41 12.49 5.94
N TRP A 124 15.45 12.00 4.70
CA TRP A 124 14.28 11.99 3.83
C TRP A 124 13.34 10.88 4.31
N LYS A 125 12.09 11.22 4.58
CA LYS A 125 11.06 10.30 5.07
C LYS A 125 9.82 10.40 4.20
N GLU A 126 9.41 9.29 3.62
CA GLU A 126 8.12 9.15 2.93
C GLU A 126 7.21 8.20 3.70
N VAL A 127 5.99 8.63 3.97
CA VAL A 127 4.93 7.83 4.57
C VAL A 127 3.79 7.68 3.58
N CYS A 128 3.48 6.45 3.21
CA CYS A 128 2.36 6.07 2.38
C CYS A 128 1.28 5.40 3.22
N TYR A 129 0.03 5.82 3.05
CA TYR A 129 -1.15 5.28 3.71
C TYR A 129 -2.11 4.68 2.69
N CYS A 130 -2.73 3.56 3.03
CA CYS A 130 -3.75 2.91 2.22
C CYS A 130 -4.72 2.07 3.06
N GLU A 131 -5.98 2.02 2.64
CA GLU A 131 -7.06 1.23 3.27
C GLU A 131 -7.97 0.56 2.22
N ASP A 132 -7.54 0.55 0.95
CA ASP A 132 -8.36 0.08 -0.18
C ASP A 132 -8.53 -1.45 -0.23
N ARG A 133 -7.56 -2.18 0.32
CA ARG A 133 -7.54 -3.65 0.38
C ARG A 133 -6.52 -4.15 1.38
N ASP A 134 -6.65 -5.40 1.79
CA ASP A 134 -5.63 -6.08 2.57
C ASP A 134 -4.29 -6.12 1.85
N GLY A 135 -3.22 -5.88 2.60
CA GLY A 135 -1.85 -5.90 2.09
C GLY A 135 -1.55 -4.79 1.07
N CYS A 136 -2.31 -3.71 1.03
CA CYS A 136 -2.07 -2.59 0.12
C CYS A 136 -0.66 -1.98 0.25
N ASN A 137 0.01 -2.17 1.41
CA ASN A 137 1.37 -1.70 1.69
C ASN A 137 2.52 -2.59 1.15
N ALA A 138 2.24 -3.64 0.36
CA ALA A 138 3.28 -4.46 -0.29
C ALA A 138 4.06 -3.70 -1.38
N ALA A 139 3.32 -3.22 -2.39
CA ALA A 139 3.73 -2.40 -3.54
C ALA A 139 2.53 -2.30 -4.50
N SER A 140 2.41 -1.21 -5.26
CA SER A 140 1.33 -1.03 -6.23
C SER A 140 1.51 -1.95 -7.45
N ASN A 141 0.59 -2.88 -7.63
CA ASN A 141 0.28 -3.43 -8.95
C ASN A 141 -1.06 -2.83 -9.35
N MET A 142 -1.11 -2.14 -10.49
CA MET A 142 -2.38 -1.75 -11.09
C MET A 142 -3.05 -3.00 -11.64
N SER A 143 -4.23 -3.35 -11.13
CA SER A 143 -5.05 -4.45 -11.66
C SER A 143 -6.39 -3.90 -12.11
N ILE A 144 -6.73 -4.13 -13.38
CA ILE A 144 -8.05 -3.80 -13.93
C ILE A 144 -9.06 -4.86 -13.44
N SER A 145 -10.18 -4.42 -12.88
CA SER A 145 -11.24 -5.32 -12.42
C SER A 145 -12.02 -5.88 -13.61
N LEU A 146 -11.86 -7.18 -13.88
CA LEU A 146 -12.60 -7.92 -14.91
C LEU A 146 -14.12 -7.89 -14.68
N GLY A 147 -14.56 -7.71 -13.43
CA GLY A 147 -15.98 -7.62 -13.07
C GLY A 147 -16.69 -6.39 -13.67
N LEU A 148 -16.00 -5.26 -13.81
CA LEU A 148 -16.57 -4.06 -14.42
C LEU A 148 -16.92 -4.28 -15.91
N LEU A 149 -16.14 -5.11 -16.61
CA LEU A 149 -16.37 -5.43 -18.02
C LEU A 149 -17.64 -6.28 -18.24
N LEU A 150 -18.05 -7.07 -17.25
CA LEU A 150 -19.18 -8.00 -17.36
C LEU A 150 -20.53 -7.37 -16.98
N VAL A 151 -20.55 -6.32 -16.14
CA VAL A 151 -21.79 -5.67 -15.69
C VAL A 151 -22.40 -4.76 -16.76
N LEU A 152 -21.57 -4.07 -17.55
CA LEU A 152 -22.01 -3.17 -18.62
C LEU A 152 -22.99 -3.83 -19.61
N PRO A 153 -22.71 -4.99 -20.24
CA PRO A 153 -23.62 -5.61 -21.20
C PRO A 153 -24.90 -6.18 -20.58
N LEU A 154 -24.90 -6.52 -19.28
CA LEU A 154 -26.09 -7.03 -18.59
C LEU A 154 -27.10 -5.92 -18.30
N LEU A 155 -26.62 -4.71 -17.98
CA LEU A 155 -27.48 -3.53 -17.82
C LEU A 155 -28.22 -3.21 -19.13
N PHE A 156 -27.54 -3.27 -20.29
CA PHE A 156 -28.19 -3.08 -21.60
C PHE A 156 -29.32 -4.08 -21.88
N LYS A 157 -29.27 -5.30 -21.32
CA LYS A 157 -30.26 -6.36 -21.52
C LYS A 157 -31.45 -6.35 -20.54
N CYS A 158 -31.43 -5.57 -19.46
CA CYS A 158 -32.61 -5.37 -18.60
C CYS A 158 -33.54 -4.27 -19.15
N PHE A 159 -33.04 -3.38 -20.02
CA PHE A 159 -33.82 -2.30 -20.64
C PHE A 159 -34.30 -2.56 -22.09
N LEU A 160 -33.80 -3.61 -22.73
CA LEU A 160 -34.21 -4.10 -24.07
C LEU A 160 -35.14 -5.31 -23.93
#